data_AF-A0AAW2JL31-F1
#
_entry.id   AF-A0AAW2JL31-F1
#
_cell.length_a   1.000
_cell.length_b   1.000
_cell.length_c   1.000
_cell.angle_alpha   90.00
_cell.angle_beta   90.00
_cell.angle_gamma   90.00
#
_symmetry.space_group_name_H-M   'P 1'
#
loop_
_entity.id
_entity.type
_entity.pdbx_description
1 polymer ?
#
loop_
_entity_poly.entity_id
_entity_poly.type
_entity_poly.pdbx_seq_one_letter_code
_entity_poly.pdbx_strand_id
1 'polypeptide(L)'
;MMALPVKSLLKLLYPDLVRVDDYLVKISPQSEELDNIRKRLPLTAQSLDTRGLYILDDGFRFVIWFGRSISPDIMRNLLGEEFVTDYSKVSLSQRDNEMSRKLMKLLDRFRESDPSYFQLCHLVRQGEQPREGFFLLTNLVEDQIGGANGYADWMMLLFRQIQQL
;
A
#
# COMPACT_ATOMS: atom_id res chain seq x y z
N MET A 1 -15.78 3.88 -15.86
CA MET A 1 -16.15 2.80 -14.93
C MET A 1 -16.94 1.65 -15.58
N MET A 2 -17.67 1.85 -16.68
CA MET A 2 -18.54 0.82 -17.29
C MET A 2 -17.85 -0.25 -18.16
N ALA A 3 -16.51 -0.28 -18.23
CA ALA A 3 -15.77 -1.18 -19.12
C ALA A 3 -14.68 -2.02 -18.42
N LEU A 4 -14.56 -1.93 -17.09
CA LEU A 4 -13.56 -2.70 -16.35
C LEU A 4 -14.10 -4.08 -15.97
N PRO A 5 -13.29 -5.15 -16.07
CA PRO A 5 -13.64 -6.44 -15.49
C PRO A 5 -13.95 -6.30 -14.01
N VAL A 6 -14.92 -7.07 -13.51
CA VAL A 6 -15.38 -6.99 -12.11
C VAL A 6 -14.22 -7.11 -11.11
N LYS A 7 -13.27 -8.02 -11.36
CA LYS A 7 -12.09 -8.20 -10.50
C LYS A 7 -11.27 -6.91 -10.36
N SER A 8 -10.96 -6.24 -11.47
CA SER A 8 -10.18 -5.00 -11.48
C SER A 8 -10.98 -3.83 -10.91
N LEU A 9 -12.30 -3.80 -11.15
CA LEU A 9 -13.19 -2.80 -10.55
C LEU A 9 -13.23 -2.92 -9.03
N LEU A 10 -13.36 -4.15 -8.49
CA LEU A 10 -13.35 -4.38 -7.05
C LEU A 10 -12.04 -3.93 -6.41
N LYS A 11 -10.90 -4.22 -7.07
CA LYS A 11 -9.58 -3.80 -6.60
C LYS A 11 -9.39 -2.28 -6.63
N LEU A 12 -9.98 -1.60 -7.61
CA LEU A 12 -9.96 -0.14 -7.68
C LEU A 12 -10.83 0.50 -6.58
N LEU A 13 -11.98 -0.11 -6.26
CA LEU A 13 -12.90 0.40 -5.24
C LEU A 13 -12.41 0.11 -3.82
N TYR A 14 -11.77 -1.05 -3.61
CA TYR A 14 -11.20 -1.47 -2.35
C TYR A 14 -9.80 -2.04 -2.59
N PRO A 15 -8.77 -1.16 -2.63
CA PRO A 15 -7.38 -1.56 -2.86
C PRO A 15 -6.84 -2.55 -1.83
N ASP A 16 -5.80 -3.28 -2.20
CA ASP A 16 -5.11 -4.15 -1.27
C ASP A 16 -4.01 -3.35 -0.55
N LEU A 17 -4.08 -3.22 0.77
CA LEU A 17 -3.01 -2.65 1.59
C LEU A 17 -2.25 -3.78 2.30
N VAL A 18 -0.94 -3.82 2.13
CA VAL A 18 -0.09 -4.88 2.68
C VAL A 18 1.16 -4.28 3.33
N ARG A 19 1.50 -4.77 4.52
CA ARG A 19 2.77 -4.46 5.20
C ARG A 19 3.86 -5.41 4.74
N VAL A 20 5.03 -4.88 4.37
CA VAL A 20 6.10 -5.67 3.73
C VAL A 20 7.46 -5.61 4.42
N ASP A 21 7.67 -4.71 5.39
CA ASP A 21 8.97 -4.55 6.06
C ASP A 21 9.49 -5.84 6.72
N ASP A 22 8.63 -6.59 7.42
CA ASP A 22 9.03 -7.84 8.08
C ASP A 22 9.52 -8.90 7.08
N TYR A 23 8.90 -8.97 5.90
CA TYR A 23 9.30 -9.90 4.85
C TYR A 23 10.65 -9.53 4.23
N LEU A 24 10.91 -8.23 4.07
CA LEU A 24 12.12 -7.74 3.43
C LEU A 24 13.37 -7.93 4.30
N VAL A 25 13.23 -7.87 5.63
CA VAL A 25 14.34 -8.01 6.58
C VAL A 25 14.77 -9.48 6.77
N LYS A 26 13.85 -10.44 6.66
CA LYS A 26 14.14 -11.85 6.90
C LYS A 26 14.96 -12.48 5.78
N ILE A 27 15.93 -13.32 6.13
CA ILE A 27 16.94 -13.85 5.20
C ILE A 27 16.37 -14.96 4.30
N SER A 28 15.45 -15.80 4.78
CA SER A 28 14.89 -16.94 4.03
C SER A 28 13.37 -16.80 3.85
N PRO A 29 12.83 -16.86 2.61
CA PRO A 29 11.39 -16.89 2.38
C PRO A 29 10.86 -18.31 2.61
N GLN A 30 10.23 -18.55 3.75
CA GLN A 30 9.41 -19.76 3.94
C GLN A 30 8.06 -19.57 3.23
N SER A 31 7.44 -20.65 2.72
CA SER A 31 6.17 -20.59 1.98
C SER A 31 5.03 -19.94 2.77
N GLU A 32 4.99 -20.15 4.09
CA GLU A 32 4.01 -19.54 5.01
C GLU A 32 4.11 -18.00 5.08
N GLU A 33 5.28 -17.44 4.76
CA GLU A 33 5.49 -16.00 4.83
C GLU A 33 4.90 -15.25 3.64
N LEU A 34 4.77 -15.93 2.49
CA LEU A 34 4.05 -15.36 1.35
C LEU A 34 2.56 -15.22 1.67
N ASP A 35 2.00 -16.16 2.43
CA ASP A 35 0.62 -16.09 2.88
C ASP A 35 0.41 -14.99 3.94
N ASN A 36 1.41 -14.71 4.77
CA ASN A 36 1.38 -13.54 5.66
C ASN A 36 1.43 -12.21 4.90
N ILE A 37 2.19 -12.10 3.80
CA ILE A 37 2.14 -10.91 2.93
C ILE A 37 0.77 -10.79 2.24
N ARG A 38 0.10 -11.90 1.94
CA ARG A 38 -1.26 -11.86 1.39
C ARG A 38 -2.31 -11.38 2.40
N LYS A 39 -1.96 -11.23 3.68
CA LYS A 39 -2.87 -10.68 4.68
C LYS A 39 -3.08 -9.20 4.43
N ARG A 40 -4.17 -8.90 3.75
CA ARG A 40 -4.68 -7.55 3.52
C ARG A 40 -4.98 -6.88 4.85
N LEU A 41 -4.51 -5.66 5.00
CA LEU A 41 -4.81 -4.81 6.13
C LEU A 41 -6.07 -3.99 5.85
N PRO A 42 -6.85 -3.64 6.89
CA PRO A 42 -7.97 -2.71 6.77
C PRO A 42 -7.51 -1.37 6.17
N LEU A 43 -8.34 -0.78 5.32
CA LEU A 43 -8.06 0.48 4.61
C LEU A 43 -8.36 1.69 5.49
N THR A 44 -7.67 1.78 6.63
CA THR A 44 -7.74 2.88 7.60
C THR A 44 -6.33 3.33 7.98
N ALA A 45 -6.17 4.60 8.32
CA ALA A 45 -4.93 5.18 8.83
C ALA A 45 -4.45 4.50 10.11
N GLN A 46 -5.35 3.87 10.87
CA GLN A 46 -5.00 3.08 12.05
C GLN A 46 -4.16 1.84 11.72
N SER A 47 -4.24 1.33 10.49
CA SER A 47 -3.41 0.20 10.03
C SER A 47 -1.95 0.59 9.75
N LEU A 48 -1.65 1.89 9.66
CA LEU A 48 -0.34 2.41 9.29
C LEU A 48 0.51 2.73 10.52
N ASP A 49 1.57 1.94 10.75
CA ASP A 49 2.62 2.25 11.73
C ASP A 49 3.66 3.17 11.10
N THR A 50 4.04 4.20 11.83
CA THR A 50 5.10 5.15 11.48
C THR A 50 6.47 4.52 11.17
N ARG A 51 6.69 3.28 11.58
CA ARG A 51 7.93 2.51 11.35
C ARG A 51 7.81 1.47 10.23
N GLY A 52 6.61 1.29 9.67
CA GLY A 52 6.35 0.25 8.68
C GLY A 52 6.62 0.69 7.23
N LEU A 53 6.68 -0.31 6.36
CA LEU A 53 6.69 -0.15 4.91
C LEU A 53 5.47 -0.86 4.33
N TYR A 54 4.72 -0.14 3.51
CA TYR A 54 3.44 -0.63 3.00
C TYR A 54 3.40 -0.54 1.48
N ILE A 55 2.71 -1.49 0.87
CA ILE A 55 2.33 -1.45 -0.55
C ILE A 55 0.82 -1.37 -0.60
N LEU A 56 0.31 -0.33 -1.25
CA LEU A 56 -1.09 -0.23 -1.64
C LEU A 56 -1.21 -0.52 -3.14
N ASP A 57 -2.08 -1.46 -3.48
CA ASP A 57 -2.28 -1.97 -4.84
C ASP A 57 -3.75 -1.79 -5.24
N ASP A 58 -4.01 -0.78 -6.09
CA ASP A 58 -5.33 -0.47 -6.64
C ASP A 58 -5.61 -1.17 -7.99
N GLY A 59 -4.70 -2.05 -8.43
CA GLY A 59 -4.74 -2.74 -9.72
C GLY A 59 -4.14 -1.96 -10.89
N PHE A 60 -3.98 -0.63 -10.78
CA PHE A 60 -3.42 0.23 -11.83
C PHE A 60 -2.03 0.76 -11.49
N ARG A 61 -1.75 0.94 -10.21
CA ARG A 61 -0.47 1.43 -9.68
C ARG A 61 -0.17 0.78 -8.33
N PHE A 62 1.10 0.76 -7.99
CA PHE A 62 1.56 0.45 -6.64
C PHE A 62 1.98 1.72 -5.94
N VAL A 63 1.45 1.96 -4.76
CA VAL A 63 1.92 3.04 -3.87
C VAL A 63 2.75 2.39 -2.78
N ILE A 64 4.05 2.67 -2.78
CA ILE A 64 5.00 2.19 -1.79
C ILE A 64 5.15 3.30 -0.76
N TRP A 65 4.50 3.13 0.38
CA TRP A 65 4.44 4.12 1.45
C TRP A 65 5.45 3.81 2.55
N PHE A 66 6.26 4.80 2.88
CA PHE A 66 7.28 4.74 3.92
C PHE A 66 6.80 5.51 5.15
N GLY A 67 6.70 4.82 6.28
CA GLY A 67 6.46 5.48 7.56
C GLY A 67 7.56 6.49 7.89
N ARG A 68 7.21 7.58 8.57
CA ARG A 68 8.15 8.69 8.86
C ARG A 68 9.39 8.27 9.63
N SER A 69 9.25 7.20 10.44
CA SER A 69 10.24 6.66 11.38
C SER A 69 10.71 5.25 10.97
N ILE A 70 10.55 4.87 9.71
CA ILE A 70 11.13 3.63 9.18
C ILE A 70 12.66 3.65 9.31
N SER A 71 13.27 2.47 9.52
CA SER A 71 14.72 2.37 9.65
C SER A 71 15.46 2.97 8.44
N PRO A 72 16.45 3.85 8.66
CA PRO A 72 17.29 4.38 7.59
C PRO A 72 18.00 3.28 6.80
N ASP A 73 18.30 2.13 7.40
CA ASP A 73 18.94 1.01 6.71
C ASP A 73 18.02 0.39 5.66
N ILE A 74 16.72 0.26 5.97
CA ILE A 74 15.72 -0.21 5.00
C ILE A 74 15.64 0.78 3.84
N MET A 75 15.56 2.08 4.16
CA MET A 75 15.50 3.12 3.14
C MET A 75 16.75 3.14 2.24
N ARG A 76 17.95 3.05 2.80
CA ARG A 76 19.21 2.98 2.04
C ARG A 76 19.27 1.77 1.15
N ASN A 77 18.88 0.60 1.65
CA ASN A 77 18.87 -0.63 0.85
C ASN A 77 17.87 -0.55 -0.31
N LEU A 78 16.71 0.07 -0.11
CA LEU A 78 15.67 0.15 -1.14
C LEU A 78 15.87 1.31 -2.11
N LEU A 79 16.25 2.50 -1.61
CA LEU A 79 16.31 3.77 -2.33
C LEU A 79 17.73 4.27 -2.62
N GLY A 80 18.78 3.61 -2.11
CA GLY A 80 20.16 4.09 -2.23
C GLY A 80 20.34 5.45 -1.55
N GLU A 81 21.42 6.18 -1.85
CA GLU A 81 21.69 7.53 -1.29
C GLU A 81 20.62 8.57 -1.64
N GLU A 82 19.76 8.29 -2.62
CA GLU A 82 18.66 9.15 -3.06
C GLU A 82 17.52 9.22 -2.02
N PHE A 83 17.54 8.39 -0.96
CA PHE A 83 16.52 8.42 0.09
C PHE A 83 16.41 9.77 0.83
N VAL A 84 17.47 10.58 0.79
CA VAL A 84 17.53 11.93 1.40
C VAL A 84 16.90 12.98 0.49
N THR A 85 16.67 12.64 -0.78
CA THR A 85 16.11 13.54 -1.79
C THR A 85 14.59 13.45 -1.85
N ASP A 86 13.99 14.32 -2.66
CA ASP A 86 12.56 14.35 -2.94
C ASP A 86 12.10 13.02 -3.57
N TYR A 87 11.25 12.29 -2.84
CA TYR A 87 10.74 10.96 -3.22
C TYR A 87 9.98 10.98 -4.55
N SER A 88 9.46 12.14 -4.96
CA SER A 88 8.79 12.29 -6.25
C SER A 88 9.71 12.08 -7.46
N LYS A 89 11.03 12.23 -7.27
CA LYS A 89 12.06 12.12 -8.32
C LYS A 89 12.79 10.78 -8.28
N VAL A 90 12.54 9.96 -7.26
CA VAL A 90 13.22 8.68 -7.08
C VAL A 90 12.44 7.60 -7.84
N SER A 91 13.10 6.99 -8.82
CA SER A 91 12.58 5.79 -9.48
C SER A 91 12.96 4.55 -8.69
N LEU A 92 12.00 3.67 -8.42
CA LEU A 92 12.31 2.36 -7.83
C LEU A 92 13.01 1.49 -8.88
N SER A 93 14.27 1.17 -8.65
CA SER A 93 15.07 0.27 -9.49
C SER A 93 15.67 -0.85 -8.64
N GLN A 94 15.90 -2.00 -9.27
CA GLN A 94 16.58 -3.10 -8.61
C GLN A 94 18.02 -2.69 -8.31
N ARG A 95 18.42 -2.81 -7.05
CA ARG A 95 19.77 -2.52 -6.55
C ARG A 95 20.51 -3.82 -6.25
N ASP A 96 21.84 -3.73 -6.14
CA ASP A 96 22.68 -4.87 -5.77
C ASP A 96 22.65 -5.16 -4.27
N ASN A 97 21.47 -5.45 -3.75
CA ASN A 97 21.28 -5.96 -2.40
C ASN A 97 20.06 -6.89 -2.36
N GLU A 98 20.03 -7.79 -1.38
CA GLU A 98 18.98 -8.79 -1.27
C GLU A 98 17.60 -8.18 -1.00
N MET A 99 17.53 -7.10 -0.22
CA MET A 99 16.28 -6.47 0.17
C MET A 99 15.56 -5.85 -1.04
N SER A 100 16.29 -5.10 -1.87
CA SER A 100 15.78 -4.54 -3.13
C SER A 100 15.35 -5.66 -4.09
N ARG A 101 16.17 -6.73 -4.24
CA ARG A 101 15.79 -7.90 -5.05
C ARG A 101 14.50 -8.57 -4.54
N LYS A 102 14.30 -8.68 -3.23
CA LYS A 102 13.09 -9.23 -2.62
C LYS A 102 11.87 -8.35 -2.88
N LEU A 103 12.00 -7.03 -2.76
CA LEU A 103 10.92 -6.10 -3.07
C LEU A 103 10.53 -6.17 -4.56
N MET A 104 11.50 -6.18 -5.47
CA MET A 104 11.23 -6.28 -6.91
C MET A 104 10.51 -7.59 -7.26
N LYS A 105 10.99 -8.73 -6.73
CA LYS A 105 10.31 -10.03 -6.88
C LYS A 105 8.89 -10.04 -6.31
N LEU A 106 8.66 -9.32 -5.20
CA LEU A 106 7.32 -9.19 -4.63
C LEU A 106 6.39 -8.40 -5.55
N LEU A 107 6.85 -7.26 -6.07
CA LEU A 107 6.11 -6.44 -7.02
C LEU A 107 5.80 -7.21 -8.30
N ASP A 108 6.76 -7.97 -8.82
CA ASP A 108 6.55 -8.80 -10.02
C ASP A 108 5.50 -9.89 -9.79
N ARG A 109 5.48 -10.52 -8.61
CA ARG A 109 4.40 -11.46 -8.25
C ARG A 109 3.02 -10.80 -8.16
N PHE A 110 2.95 -9.55 -7.69
CA PHE A 110 1.69 -8.80 -7.73
C PHE A 110 1.25 -8.51 -9.17
N ARG A 111 2.18 -8.19 -10.08
CA ARG A 111 1.91 -8.00 -11.51
C ARG A 111 1.43 -9.29 -12.19
N GLU A 112 2.02 -10.43 -11.88
CA GLU A 112 1.59 -11.74 -12.40
C GLU A 112 0.12 -12.05 -12.06
N SER A 113 -0.37 -11.55 -10.92
CA SER A 113 -1.76 -11.75 -10.50
C SER A 113 -2.79 -10.91 -11.27
N ASP A 114 -2.34 -9.82 -11.92
CA ASP A 114 -3.15 -8.95 -12.78
C ASP A 114 -2.32 -8.44 -13.98
N PRO A 115 -2.17 -9.27 -15.04
CA PRO A 115 -1.35 -8.94 -16.20
C PRO A 115 -1.97 -7.89 -17.12
N SER A 116 -3.17 -7.38 -16.78
CA SER A 116 -3.94 -6.48 -17.64
C SER A 116 -3.29 -5.09 -17.79
N TYR A 117 -2.49 -4.68 -16.81
CA TYR A 117 -1.81 -3.39 -16.77
C TYR A 117 -0.41 -3.54 -16.19
N PHE A 118 0.52 -2.66 -16.59
CA PHE A 118 1.80 -2.54 -15.92
C PHE A 118 1.68 -1.50 -14.80
N GLN A 119 1.66 -1.95 -13.55
CA GLN A 119 1.49 -1.06 -12.40
C GLN A 119 2.77 -0.29 -12.13
N LEU A 120 2.71 1.03 -12.34
CA LEU A 120 3.77 1.97 -11.99
C LEU A 120 3.91 2.08 -10.47
N CYS A 121 5.14 2.18 -9.99
CA CYS A 121 5.44 2.32 -8.57
C CYS A 121 5.59 3.80 -8.20
N HIS A 122 4.78 4.27 -7.26
CA HIS A 122 4.88 5.59 -6.66
C HIS A 122 5.44 5.48 -5.26
N LEU A 123 6.57 6.12 -5.03
CA LEU A 123 7.14 6.26 -3.69
C LEU A 123 6.47 7.44 -2.98
N VAL A 124 6.09 7.23 -1.73
CA VAL A 124 5.41 8.23 -0.89
C VAL A 124 5.95 8.12 0.53
N ARG A 125 6.31 9.25 1.14
CA ARG A 125 6.69 9.28 2.55
C ARG A 125 5.57 9.85 3.42
N GLN A 126 5.44 9.34 4.63
CA GLN A 126 4.53 9.92 5.62
C GLN A 126 4.85 11.39 5.90
N GLY A 127 3.84 12.26 5.84
CA GLY A 127 3.96 13.70 6.00
C GLY A 127 4.28 14.46 4.71
N GLU A 128 4.49 13.77 3.58
CA GLU A 128 4.78 14.39 2.28
C GLU A 128 3.50 14.90 1.61
N GLN A 129 2.95 16.02 2.10
CA GLN A 129 1.73 16.61 1.52
C GLN A 129 2.05 17.50 0.31
N PRO A 130 1.19 17.52 -0.74
CA PRO A 130 -0.09 16.84 -0.87
C PRO A 130 -0.01 15.40 -1.41
N ARG A 131 1.21 14.90 -1.69
CA ARG A 131 1.44 13.62 -2.37
C ARG A 131 0.87 12.45 -1.58
N GLU A 132 1.11 12.41 -0.27
CA GLU A 132 0.56 11.40 0.63
C GLU A 132 -0.98 11.42 0.62
N GLY A 133 -1.58 12.61 0.69
CA GLY A 133 -3.03 12.78 0.57
C GLY A 133 -3.57 12.17 -0.71
N PHE A 134 -2.96 12.49 -1.85
CA PHE A 134 -3.41 12.07 -3.18
C PHE A 134 -3.18 10.59 -3.50
N PHE A 135 -2.04 10.02 -3.11
CA PHE A 135 -1.68 8.65 -3.46
C PHE A 135 -2.15 7.63 -2.43
N LEU A 136 -2.16 7.96 -1.13
CA LEU A 136 -2.50 7.00 -0.08
C LEU A 136 -3.80 7.34 0.63
N LEU A 137 -3.92 8.52 1.26
CA LEU A 137 -5.01 8.77 2.21
C LEU A 137 -6.39 8.74 1.56
N THR A 138 -6.52 9.15 0.29
CA THR A 138 -7.79 9.03 -0.46
C THR A 138 -8.24 7.58 -0.69
N ASN A 139 -7.34 6.60 -0.58
CA ASN A 139 -7.63 5.18 -0.75
C ASN A 139 -7.95 4.47 0.58
N LEU A 140 -7.87 5.17 1.72
CA LEU A 140 -8.24 4.65 3.04
C LEU A 140 -9.75 4.76 3.23
N VAL A 141 -10.51 3.98 2.45
CA VAL A 141 -11.96 4.09 2.31
C VAL A 141 -12.76 3.78 3.58
N GLU A 142 -12.13 3.20 4.61
CA GLU A 142 -12.78 2.96 5.89
C GLU A 142 -12.77 4.20 6.80
N ASP A 143 -11.88 5.15 6.54
CA ASP A 143 -11.77 6.39 7.30
C ASP A 143 -12.80 7.43 6.87
N GLN A 144 -13.01 8.40 7.76
CA GLN A 144 -13.80 9.58 7.46
C GLN A 144 -13.06 10.49 6.47
N ILE A 145 -13.60 10.68 5.26
CA ILE A 145 -13.01 11.54 4.23
C ILE A 145 -14.01 12.62 3.82
N GLY A 146 -13.59 13.89 3.84
CA GLY A 146 -14.33 15.00 3.21
C GLY A 146 -15.76 15.21 3.73
N GLY A 147 -16.04 14.84 4.99
CA GLY A 147 -17.37 14.94 5.61
C GLY A 147 -18.28 13.74 5.39
N ALA A 148 -17.86 12.72 4.62
CA ALA A 148 -18.54 11.43 4.58
C ALA A 148 -18.23 10.62 5.85
N ASN A 149 -19.15 9.77 6.29
CA ASN A 149 -18.95 8.91 7.45
C ASN A 149 -17.90 7.83 7.15
N GLY A 150 -17.07 7.49 8.15
CA GLY A 150 -16.23 6.30 8.06
C GLY A 150 -17.08 5.02 8.08
N TYR A 151 -16.46 3.88 7.75
CA TYR A 151 -17.17 2.60 7.65
C TYR A 151 -17.88 2.21 8.97
N ALA A 152 -17.21 2.38 10.12
CA ALA A 152 -17.78 2.07 11.42
C ALA A 152 -19.01 2.93 11.75
N ASP A 153 -18.94 4.23 11.45
CA ASP A 153 -20.05 5.17 11.65
C ASP A 153 -21.23 4.85 10.73
N TRP A 154 -20.94 4.51 9.47
CA TRP A 154 -21.95 4.08 8.50
C TRP A 154 -22.69 2.82 8.97
N MET A 155 -21.97 1.82 9.49
CA MET A 155 -22.58 0.61 10.04
C MET A 155 -23.49 0.90 11.24
N MET A 156 -23.10 1.83 12.12
CA MET A 156 -23.95 2.26 13.23
C MET A 156 -25.23 2.96 12.75
N LEU A 157 -25.13 3.81 11.73
CA LEU A 157 -26.30 4.49 11.14
C LEU A 157 -27.26 3.49 10.50
N LEU A 158 -26.74 2.54 9.74
CA LEU A 158 -27.53 1.48 9.10
C LEU A 158 -28.24 0.62 10.15
N PHE A 159 -27.56 0.23 11.22
CA PHE A 159 -28.17 -0.51 12.33
C PHE A 159 -29.34 0.25 12.97
N ARG A 160 -29.16 1.55 13.25
CA ARG A 160 -30.21 2.41 13.82
C ARG A 160 -31.42 2.54 12.89
N GLN A 161 -31.19 2.65 11.59
CA GLN A 161 -32.27 2.73 10.61
C GLN A 161 -33.08 1.43 10.56
N ILE A 162 -32.42 0.28 10.62
CA ILE A 162 -33.11 -1.03 10.66
C ILE A 162 -33.95 -1.18 11.92
N GLN A 163 -33.48 -0.71 13.09
CA GLN A 163 -34.25 -0.78 14.33
C GLN A 163 -35.46 0.15 14.39
N GLN A 164 -35.54 1.15 13.50
CA GLN A 164 -36.65 2.09 13.41
C GLN A 164 -37.72 1.65 12.39
N LEU A 165 -37.46 0.58 11.63
CA LEU A 165 -38.40 -0.08 10.72
C LEU A 165 -39.19 -1.16 11.48
#